data_AF-A0A4U2DKL2-F1
#
_entry.id   AF-A0A4U2DKL2-F1
#
_cell.length_a   1.000
_cell.length_b   1.000
_cell.length_c   1.000
_cell.angle_alpha   90.00
_cell.angle_beta   90.00
_cell.angle_gamma   90.00
#
_symmetry.space_group_name_H-M   'P 1'
#
loop_
_entity.id
_entity.type
_entity.pdbx_description
1 polymer ?
#
loop_
_entity_poly.entity_id
_entity_poly.type
_entity_poly.pdbx_seq_one_letter_code
_entity_poly.pdbx_strand_id
1 'polypeptide(L)'
;VIIDTEAAATITIDDDIAGDDIVNAAEAAGDVTITGTVGGDAKPGDTVTLTVNGNSTDYTGTVKADGTYSINVPGSELVADADSTIVASVSGTDEAGNPFTATTEASGDNKDGGYEVDTDISKPTIDLVASSDSGDSDTDNLTNDKTPTFSLGNIDDDVVAAGIVVLKDGVALEGTLTEEQDGTWSFTPSADLADGTYDLSVKVTDDAGNSATSTELE
;
A
#
# COMPACT_ATOMS: atom_id res chain seq x y z
N VAL A 1 29.76 -36.56 30.83
CA VAL A 1 28.44 -36.70 30.20
C VAL A 1 27.63 -35.52 30.65
N ILE A 2 27.15 -34.72 29.71
CA ILE A 2 26.16 -33.67 29.97
C ILE A 2 24.84 -34.27 29.48
N ILE A 3 23.77 -34.11 30.26
CA ILE A 3 22.41 -34.52 29.87
C ILE A 3 21.69 -33.24 29.46
N ASP A 4 21.14 -33.28 28.25
CA ASP A 4 20.35 -32.20 27.67
C ASP A 4 19.05 -32.80 27.16
N THR A 5 17.94 -32.25 27.64
CA THR A 5 16.59 -32.76 27.40
C THR A 5 15.61 -31.65 27.03
N GLU A 6 16.09 -30.43 26.83
CA GLU A 6 15.26 -29.25 26.60
C GLU A 6 15.73 -28.55 25.34
N ALA A 7 14.78 -28.15 24.49
CA ALA A 7 15.03 -27.28 23.37
C ALA A 7 13.88 -26.27 23.24
N ALA A 8 14.20 -25.01 23.00
CA ALA A 8 13.24 -23.93 22.85
C ALA A 8 13.67 -22.96 21.76
N ALA A 9 12.71 -22.49 20.97
CA ALA A 9 12.92 -21.45 19.97
C ALA A 9 11.95 -20.29 20.15
N THR A 10 12.21 -19.19 19.48
CA THR A 10 11.30 -18.05 19.32
C THR A 10 11.18 -17.71 17.84
N ILE A 11 10.04 -17.17 17.43
CA ILE A 11 9.81 -16.65 16.08
C ILE A 11 9.01 -15.36 16.17
N THR A 12 9.32 -14.39 15.31
CA THR A 12 8.56 -13.14 15.10
C THR A 12 8.20 -13.02 13.63
N ILE A 13 7.15 -12.28 13.33
CA ILE A 13 6.89 -11.68 12.02
C ILE A 13 7.32 -10.22 12.14
N ASP A 14 8.01 -9.67 11.15
CA ASP A 14 8.33 -8.24 11.14
C ASP A 14 7.07 -7.43 10.79
N ASP A 15 6.95 -6.24 11.36
CA ASP A 15 5.93 -5.25 10.96
C ASP A 15 6.16 -4.77 9.50
N ASP A 16 5.28 -3.92 8.97
CA ASP A 16 5.34 -3.38 7.61
C ASP A 16 5.18 -4.48 6.53
N ILE A 17 4.17 -5.35 6.66
CA ILE A 17 3.78 -6.28 5.60
C ILE A 17 3.45 -5.47 4.35
N ALA A 18 3.95 -5.91 3.18
CA ALA A 18 3.92 -5.12 1.94
C ALA A 18 4.68 -3.76 1.98
N GLY A 19 5.31 -3.40 3.11
CA GLY A 19 6.12 -2.20 3.30
C GLY A 19 5.43 -1.11 4.09
N ASP A 20 4.11 -1.21 4.30
CA ASP A 20 3.25 -0.23 4.97
C ASP A 20 2.03 -0.85 5.67
N ASP A 21 2.01 -2.18 5.84
CA ASP A 21 0.90 -2.96 6.38
C ASP A 21 -0.40 -2.90 5.56
N ILE A 22 -0.37 -2.41 4.31
CA ILE A 22 -1.54 -2.33 3.44
C ILE A 22 -1.25 -3.02 2.11
N VAL A 23 -1.98 -4.09 1.79
CA VAL A 23 -1.84 -4.78 0.50
C VAL A 23 -2.61 -4.02 -0.58
N ASN A 24 -1.87 -3.40 -1.49
CA ASN A 24 -2.42 -2.65 -2.62
C ASN A 24 -2.74 -3.53 -3.84
N ALA A 25 -3.34 -2.95 -4.88
CA ALA A 25 -3.74 -3.67 -6.08
C ALA A 25 -2.55 -4.31 -6.83
N ALA A 26 -1.37 -3.69 -6.78
CA ALA A 26 -0.18 -4.21 -7.43
C ALA A 26 0.42 -5.39 -6.64
N GLU A 27 0.48 -5.30 -5.32
CA GLU A 27 0.90 -6.37 -4.42
C GLU A 27 -0.06 -7.55 -4.45
N ALA A 28 -1.37 -7.30 -4.46
CA ALA A 28 -2.43 -8.30 -4.61
C ALA A 28 -2.24 -9.15 -5.88
N ALA A 29 -1.69 -8.57 -6.95
CA ALA A 29 -1.42 -9.25 -8.21
C ALA A 29 -0.05 -9.96 -8.26
N GLY A 30 0.82 -9.72 -7.28
CA GLY A 30 2.19 -10.22 -7.22
C GLY A 30 2.47 -11.14 -6.03
N ASP A 31 3.75 -11.23 -5.67
CA ASP A 31 4.20 -11.86 -4.43
C ASP A 31 4.52 -10.78 -3.40
N VAL A 32 4.06 -10.96 -2.17
CA VAL A 32 4.45 -10.16 -1.00
C VAL A 32 5.48 -10.93 -0.19
N THR A 33 6.59 -10.28 0.14
CA THR A 33 7.66 -10.90 0.94
C THR A 33 7.36 -10.70 2.42
N ILE A 34 7.18 -11.80 3.15
CA ILE A 34 7.00 -11.78 4.61
C ILE A 34 8.34 -12.11 5.27
N THR A 35 8.77 -11.29 6.21
CA THR A 35 10.03 -11.45 6.95
C THR A 35 9.79 -11.60 8.44
N GLY A 36 10.86 -11.94 9.16
CA GLY A 36 10.82 -12.14 10.59
C GLY A 36 12.13 -12.67 11.13
N THR A 37 12.20 -12.81 12.46
CA THR A 37 13.38 -13.29 13.17
C THR A 37 13.11 -14.59 13.91
N VAL A 38 14.16 -15.36 14.11
CA VAL A 38 14.15 -16.63 14.82
C VAL A 38 15.29 -16.64 15.85
N GLY A 39 15.02 -17.17 17.04
CA GLY A 39 15.99 -17.27 18.13
C GLY A 39 15.90 -18.59 18.90
N GLY A 40 16.70 -18.68 19.98
CA GLY A 40 16.80 -19.89 20.82
C GLY A 40 17.69 -20.97 20.17
N ASP A 41 17.26 -22.22 20.26
CA ASP A 41 17.98 -23.39 19.73
C ASP A 41 17.80 -23.61 18.22
N ALA A 42 16.99 -22.75 17.59
CA ALA A 42 16.86 -22.74 16.14
C ALA A 42 18.17 -22.31 15.47
N LYS A 43 18.49 -22.97 14.37
CA LYS A 43 19.75 -22.77 13.63
C LYS A 43 19.49 -22.59 12.13
N PRO A 44 20.48 -22.05 11.40
CA PRO A 44 20.34 -21.88 9.95
C PRO A 44 20.00 -23.20 9.26
N GLY A 45 18.99 -23.16 8.39
CA GLY A 45 18.46 -24.32 7.69
C GLY A 45 17.27 -25.00 8.36
N ASP A 46 16.90 -24.65 9.60
CA ASP A 46 15.64 -25.09 10.20
C ASP A 46 14.44 -24.53 9.42
N THR A 47 13.37 -25.30 9.34
CA THR A 47 12.20 -24.97 8.51
C THR A 47 11.36 -23.91 9.17
N VAL A 48 11.03 -22.87 8.40
CA VAL A 48 10.00 -21.87 8.74
C VAL A 48 8.80 -22.10 7.83
N THR A 49 7.60 -22.07 8.41
CA THR A 49 6.33 -22.24 7.72
C THR A 49 5.42 -21.05 8.02
N LEU A 50 4.85 -20.45 6.98
CA LEU A 50 3.75 -19.48 7.08
C LEU A 50 2.45 -20.14 6.64
N THR A 51 1.39 -19.87 7.39
CA THR A 51 0.01 -20.21 7.06
C THR A 51 -0.79 -18.92 6.93
N VAL A 52 -1.49 -18.77 5.79
CA VAL A 52 -2.29 -17.59 5.41
C VAL A 52 -3.66 -18.07 4.94
N ASN A 53 -4.73 -17.29 5.15
CA ASN A 53 -6.10 -17.60 4.70
C ASN A 53 -6.64 -18.92 5.27
N GLY A 54 -6.16 -19.33 6.46
CA GLY A 54 -6.43 -20.66 7.03
C GLY A 54 -6.19 -21.84 6.06
N ASN A 55 -5.42 -21.61 4.98
CA ASN A 55 -5.24 -22.54 3.89
C ASN A 55 -4.29 -23.67 4.33
N SER A 56 -4.49 -24.88 3.80
CA SER A 56 -3.58 -26.02 4.06
C SER A 56 -2.31 -25.96 3.21
N THR A 57 -2.10 -24.88 2.45
CA THR A 57 -0.90 -24.65 1.67
C THR A 57 0.08 -23.87 2.52
N ASP A 58 1.09 -24.58 3.00
CA ASP A 58 2.19 -24.00 3.76
C ASP A 58 3.18 -23.30 2.83
N TYR A 59 3.47 -22.03 3.10
CA TYR A 59 4.58 -21.31 2.47
C TYR A 59 5.83 -21.55 3.31
N THR A 60 6.85 -22.14 2.71
CA THR A 60 8.01 -22.61 3.47
C THR A 60 9.30 -21.89 3.07
N GLY A 61 10.14 -21.68 4.06
CA GLY A 61 11.50 -21.19 3.93
C GLY A 61 12.39 -21.80 4.99
N THR A 62 13.56 -21.20 5.19
CA THR A 62 14.51 -21.65 6.21
C THR A 62 15.07 -20.48 6.98
N VAL A 63 15.44 -20.72 8.24
CA VAL A 63 16.24 -19.78 9.04
C VAL A 63 17.55 -19.50 8.31
N LYS A 64 17.89 -18.23 8.12
CA LYS A 64 19.14 -17.77 7.51
C LYS A 64 20.26 -17.70 8.55
N ALA A 65 21.49 -17.49 8.09
CA ALA A 65 22.68 -17.43 8.94
C ALA A 65 22.65 -16.30 9.98
N ASP A 66 21.91 -15.24 9.72
CA ASP A 66 21.72 -14.08 10.59
C ASP A 66 20.52 -14.23 11.54
N GLY A 67 19.83 -15.37 11.54
CA GLY A 67 18.65 -15.62 12.35
C GLY A 67 17.35 -15.07 11.77
N THR A 68 17.33 -14.60 10.51
CA THR A 68 16.10 -14.12 9.85
C THR A 68 15.48 -15.17 8.95
N TYR A 69 14.24 -14.96 8.51
CA TYR A 69 13.65 -15.65 7.37
C TYR A 69 13.02 -14.67 6.39
N SER A 70 12.71 -15.14 5.19
CA SER A 70 12.03 -14.37 4.15
C SER A 70 11.33 -15.35 3.21
N ILE A 71 10.01 -15.22 3.11
CA ILE A 71 9.15 -16.15 2.39
C ILE A 71 8.18 -15.32 1.55
N ASN A 72 8.10 -15.63 0.25
CA ASN A 72 7.11 -15.02 -0.64
C ASN A 72 5.75 -15.70 -0.45
N VAL A 73 4.72 -14.89 -0.28
CA VAL A 73 3.32 -15.30 -0.27
C VAL A 73 2.63 -14.61 -1.46
N PRO A 74 1.85 -15.32 -2.29
CA PRO A 74 1.06 -14.68 -3.33
C PRO A 74 0.11 -13.66 -2.71
N GLY A 75 0.12 -12.42 -3.21
CA GLY A 75 -0.76 -11.36 -2.70
C GLY A 75 -2.24 -11.72 -2.80
N SER A 76 -2.62 -12.54 -3.78
CA SER A 76 -3.98 -13.06 -3.91
C SER A 76 -4.44 -13.90 -2.70
N GLU A 77 -3.50 -14.52 -1.98
CA GLU A 77 -3.80 -15.31 -0.78
C GLU A 77 -3.95 -14.40 0.44
N LEU A 78 -3.22 -13.28 0.49
CA LEU A 78 -3.42 -12.23 1.48
C LEU A 78 -4.78 -11.54 1.29
N VAL A 79 -5.14 -11.21 0.04
CA VAL A 79 -6.46 -10.63 -0.28
C VAL A 79 -7.61 -11.59 0.07
N ALA A 80 -7.39 -12.90 -0.06
CA ALA A 80 -8.41 -13.90 0.23
C ALA A 80 -8.55 -14.20 1.74
N ASP A 81 -7.60 -13.74 2.56
CA ASP A 81 -7.52 -14.00 3.99
C ASP A 81 -8.46 -13.06 4.77
N ALA A 82 -9.65 -13.55 5.09
CA ALA A 82 -10.73 -12.72 5.60
C ALA A 82 -10.48 -12.09 6.98
N ASP A 83 -9.53 -12.62 7.75
CA ASP A 83 -9.14 -12.09 9.07
C ASP A 83 -7.74 -11.47 9.07
N SER A 84 -7.11 -11.32 7.91
CA SER A 84 -5.78 -10.74 7.71
C SER A 84 -4.73 -11.26 8.70
N THR A 85 -4.74 -12.58 8.92
CA THR A 85 -3.93 -13.23 9.94
C THR A 85 -2.86 -14.13 9.33
N ILE A 86 -1.60 -13.88 9.69
CA ILE A 86 -0.46 -14.71 9.29
C ILE A 86 0.05 -15.47 10.51
N VAL A 87 0.04 -16.81 10.42
CA VAL A 87 0.66 -17.66 11.44
C VAL A 87 2.03 -18.10 10.94
N ALA A 88 3.08 -17.78 11.69
CA ALA A 88 4.43 -18.24 11.42
C ALA A 88 4.87 -19.28 12.44
N SER A 89 5.52 -20.34 11.98
CA SER A 89 6.12 -21.35 12.85
C SER A 89 7.54 -21.71 12.41
N VAL A 90 8.37 -22.07 13.38
CA VAL A 90 9.69 -22.69 13.15
C VAL A 90 9.76 -24.01 13.89
N SER A 91 10.38 -25.01 13.26
CA SER A 91 10.62 -26.31 13.88
C SER A 91 12.00 -26.85 13.53
N GLY A 92 12.58 -27.61 14.47
CA GLY A 92 13.92 -28.14 14.33
C GLY A 92 14.32 -29.05 15.48
N THR A 93 15.62 -29.28 15.58
CA THR A 93 16.24 -30.02 16.69
C THR A 93 17.49 -29.27 17.17
N ASP A 94 17.75 -29.29 18.47
CA ASP A 94 18.98 -28.74 19.05
C ASP A 94 20.22 -29.60 18.72
N GLU A 95 21.36 -29.34 19.36
CA GLU A 95 22.59 -30.14 19.18
C GLU A 95 22.50 -31.54 19.82
N ALA A 96 21.65 -31.71 20.84
CA ALA A 96 21.42 -32.99 21.52
C ALA A 96 20.38 -33.87 20.80
N GLY A 97 19.67 -33.33 19.81
CA GLY A 97 18.60 -33.98 19.05
C GLY A 97 17.21 -33.83 19.67
N ASN A 98 17.02 -32.95 20.65
CA ASN A 98 15.71 -32.65 21.22
C ASN A 98 14.91 -31.80 20.22
N PRO A 99 13.65 -32.16 19.90
CA PRO A 99 12.83 -31.39 18.98
C PRO A 99 12.30 -30.13 19.66
N PHE A 100 12.15 -29.05 18.88
CA PHE A 100 11.44 -27.84 19.30
C PHE A 100 10.44 -27.40 18.23
N THR A 101 9.49 -26.57 18.65
CA THR A 101 8.64 -25.77 17.77
C THR A 101 8.35 -24.44 18.46
N ALA A 102 8.30 -23.35 17.69
CA ALA A 102 7.79 -22.07 18.13
C ALA A 102 6.80 -21.53 17.10
N THR A 103 5.79 -20.80 17.56
CA THR A 103 4.72 -20.25 16.73
C THR A 103 4.44 -18.82 17.20
N THR A 104 4.16 -17.95 16.25
CA THR A 104 3.61 -16.61 16.47
C THR A 104 2.50 -16.35 15.45
N GLU A 105 1.68 -15.36 15.75
CA GLU A 105 0.60 -14.89 14.91
C GLU A 105 0.76 -13.38 14.77
N ALA A 106 0.47 -12.88 13.57
CA ALA A 106 0.29 -11.49 13.22
C ALA A 106 -1.18 -11.34 12.82
N SER A 107 -1.90 -10.41 13.44
CA SER A 107 -3.33 -10.18 13.24
C SER A 107 -3.59 -8.73 12.80
N GLY A 108 -4.67 -8.52 12.04
CA GLY A 108 -5.02 -7.22 11.44
C GLY A 108 -5.37 -6.09 12.44
N ASP A 109 -4.96 -6.15 13.72
CA ASP A 109 -5.10 -5.06 14.68
C ASP A 109 -3.94 -4.04 14.63
N ASN A 110 -2.99 -4.24 13.69
CA ASN A 110 -1.83 -3.41 13.41
C ASN A 110 -0.96 -3.15 14.67
N LYS A 111 -0.93 -4.11 15.61
CA LYS A 111 -0.10 -4.05 16.82
C LYS A 111 0.75 -5.31 17.05
N ASP A 112 0.59 -6.32 16.20
CA ASP A 112 1.35 -7.57 16.24
C ASP A 112 1.82 -8.03 14.83
N GLY A 113 1.80 -7.16 13.83
CA GLY A 113 2.36 -7.39 12.49
C GLY A 113 1.38 -7.92 11.43
N GLY A 114 0.05 -7.79 11.62
CA GLY A 114 -0.92 -8.07 10.56
C GLY A 114 -1.06 -6.95 9.54
N TYR A 115 -2.03 -7.06 8.63
CA TYR A 115 -2.17 -6.17 7.47
C TYR A 115 -3.64 -5.81 7.15
N GLU A 116 -3.83 -4.74 6.39
CA GLU A 116 -5.09 -4.37 5.76
C GLU A 116 -5.03 -4.64 4.25
N VAL A 117 -6.18 -4.68 3.60
CA VAL A 117 -6.28 -4.89 2.15
C VAL A 117 -7.06 -3.71 1.56
N ASP A 118 -6.40 -2.98 0.66
CA ASP A 118 -7.00 -1.90 -0.09
C ASP A 118 -6.51 -1.93 -1.53
N THR A 119 -7.33 -2.51 -2.41
CA THR A 119 -6.99 -2.68 -3.82
C THR A 119 -7.73 -1.72 -4.74
N ASP A 120 -8.46 -0.76 -4.19
CA ASP A 120 -9.44 0.03 -4.93
C ASP A 120 -9.00 1.49 -4.98
N ILE A 121 -9.06 2.08 -6.18
CA ILE A 121 -8.94 3.52 -6.36
C ILE A 121 -9.87 3.97 -7.49
N SER A 122 -10.69 4.96 -7.18
CA SER A 122 -11.62 5.58 -8.10
C SER A 122 -10.88 6.48 -9.10
N LYS A 123 -11.38 6.50 -10.33
CA LYS A 123 -10.87 7.42 -11.34
C LYS A 123 -11.31 8.85 -11.02
N PRO A 124 -10.40 9.80 -10.76
CA PRO A 124 -10.79 11.16 -10.42
C PRO A 124 -11.33 11.92 -11.64
N THR A 125 -12.00 13.03 -11.40
CA THR A 125 -12.48 13.99 -12.42
C THR A 125 -11.87 15.36 -12.20
N ILE A 126 -11.69 16.11 -13.28
CA ILE A 126 -11.28 17.53 -13.27
C ILE A 126 -12.23 18.30 -14.18
N ASP A 127 -12.62 19.50 -13.76
CA ASP A 127 -13.50 20.40 -14.52
C ASP A 127 -13.09 21.86 -14.27
N LEU A 128 -13.28 22.73 -15.26
CA LEU A 128 -13.06 24.17 -15.09
C LEU A 128 -14.26 24.76 -14.34
N VAL A 129 -14.02 25.48 -13.25
CA VAL A 129 -15.12 26.07 -12.49
C VAL A 129 -15.78 27.16 -13.33
N ALA A 130 -17.12 27.17 -13.40
CA ALA A 130 -17.91 28.11 -14.20
C ALA A 130 -17.58 29.61 -13.96
N SER A 131 -17.12 29.99 -12.76
CA SER A 131 -16.68 31.38 -12.49
C SER A 131 -15.31 31.72 -13.10
N SER A 132 -14.52 30.70 -13.43
CA SER A 132 -13.23 30.82 -14.12
C SER A 132 -13.35 30.62 -15.63
N ASP A 133 -14.43 30.00 -16.12
CA ASP A 133 -14.70 29.84 -17.55
C ASP A 133 -15.28 31.16 -18.14
N SER A 134 -14.38 32.09 -18.47
CA SER A 134 -14.70 33.50 -18.72
C SER A 134 -14.79 33.90 -20.20
N GLY A 135 -14.77 32.92 -21.10
CA GLY A 135 -14.77 33.08 -22.55
C GLY A 135 -16.16 33.28 -23.14
N ASP A 136 -16.50 32.50 -24.16
CA ASP A 136 -17.77 32.61 -24.88
C ASP A 136 -18.94 31.95 -24.10
N SER A 137 -18.66 30.96 -23.25
CA SER A 137 -19.60 30.28 -22.36
C SER A 137 -18.98 30.07 -20.97
N ASP A 138 -19.79 29.66 -19.99
CA ASP A 138 -19.34 29.21 -18.66
C ASP A 138 -19.21 27.67 -18.57
N THR A 139 -19.15 27.01 -19.73
CA THR A 139 -19.05 25.54 -19.89
C THR A 139 -18.31 25.11 -21.17
N ASP A 140 -17.55 26.00 -21.80
CA ASP A 140 -16.81 25.71 -23.03
C ASP A 140 -15.29 25.61 -22.82
N ASN A 141 -14.85 25.66 -21.57
CA ASN A 141 -13.45 25.53 -21.13
C ASN A 141 -12.52 26.58 -21.75
N LEU A 142 -13.07 27.73 -22.18
CA LEU A 142 -12.31 28.82 -22.76
C LEU A 142 -12.23 29.97 -21.77
N THR A 143 -11.04 30.26 -21.25
CA THR A 143 -10.86 31.32 -20.24
C THR A 143 -9.84 32.38 -20.64
N ASN A 144 -10.08 33.62 -20.22
CA ASN A 144 -9.09 34.70 -20.18
C ASN A 144 -8.45 34.89 -18.81
N ASP A 145 -8.87 34.12 -17.80
CA ASP A 145 -8.23 34.05 -16.50
C ASP A 145 -6.92 33.26 -16.64
N LYS A 146 -5.82 33.87 -16.19
CA LYS A 146 -4.49 33.25 -16.25
C LYS A 146 -4.19 32.35 -15.07
N THR A 147 -5.01 32.41 -14.03
CA THR A 147 -4.96 31.54 -12.85
C THR A 147 -6.34 30.94 -12.59
N PRO A 148 -6.90 30.18 -13.55
CA PRO A 148 -8.25 29.64 -13.41
C PRO A 148 -8.34 28.64 -12.26
N THR A 149 -9.51 28.55 -11.64
CA THR A 149 -9.80 27.53 -10.63
C THR A 149 -10.47 26.32 -11.28
N PHE A 150 -10.00 25.13 -10.91
CA PHE A 150 -10.55 23.84 -11.32
C PHE A 150 -11.19 23.13 -10.14
N SER A 151 -12.31 22.46 -10.37
CA SER A 151 -12.89 21.52 -9.41
C SER A 151 -12.40 20.11 -9.71
N LEU A 152 -12.04 19.39 -8.64
CA LEU A 152 -11.61 18.00 -8.66
C LEU A 152 -12.64 17.17 -7.89
N GLY A 153 -13.02 16.03 -8.45
CA GLY A 153 -14.08 15.19 -7.91
C GLY A 153 -13.78 13.71 -8.05
N ASN A 154 -14.65 12.88 -7.46
CA ASN A 154 -14.50 11.42 -7.42
C ASN A 154 -13.12 10.98 -6.87
N ILE A 155 -12.69 11.66 -5.81
CA ILE A 155 -11.48 11.37 -5.05
C ILE A 155 -11.94 10.56 -3.84
N ASP A 156 -11.32 9.41 -3.58
CA ASP A 156 -11.69 8.54 -2.47
C ASP A 156 -11.30 9.15 -1.11
N ASP A 157 -11.98 8.72 -0.05
CA ASP A 157 -11.87 9.32 1.29
C ASP A 157 -10.49 9.14 1.94
N ASP A 158 -9.75 8.11 1.53
CA ASP A 158 -8.38 7.77 1.95
C ASP A 158 -7.29 8.51 1.14
N VAL A 159 -7.66 9.24 0.09
CA VAL A 159 -6.73 10.11 -0.62
C VAL A 159 -6.55 11.43 0.14
N VAL A 160 -5.32 11.69 0.57
CA VAL A 160 -4.94 12.97 1.20
C VAL A 160 -4.35 13.95 0.18
N ALA A 161 -4.26 15.23 0.55
CA ALA A 161 -3.73 16.30 -0.32
C ALA A 161 -2.36 15.98 -0.94
N ALA A 162 -1.49 15.24 -0.24
CA ALA A 162 -0.18 14.84 -0.74
C ALA A 162 -0.24 13.85 -1.92
N GLY A 163 -1.35 13.10 -2.05
CA GLY A 163 -1.61 12.18 -3.15
C GLY A 163 -2.26 12.82 -4.37
N ILE A 164 -2.71 14.08 -4.29
CA ILE A 164 -3.39 14.79 -5.39
C ILE A 164 -2.39 15.61 -6.18
N VAL A 165 -2.26 15.34 -7.48
CA VAL A 165 -1.37 16.06 -8.40
C VAL A 165 -2.11 16.48 -9.66
N VAL A 166 -2.23 17.78 -9.90
CA VAL A 166 -2.73 18.31 -11.18
C VAL A 166 -1.58 18.35 -12.18
N LEU A 167 -1.82 17.82 -13.38
CA LEU A 167 -0.87 17.71 -14.47
C LEU A 167 -1.29 18.63 -15.61
N LYS A 168 -0.33 19.35 -16.18
CA LYS A 168 -0.43 20.16 -17.39
C LYS A 168 0.52 19.61 -18.43
N ASP A 169 -0.01 19.16 -19.56
CA ASP A 169 0.77 18.52 -20.64
C ASP A 169 1.61 17.34 -20.11
N GLY A 170 1.06 16.59 -19.15
CA GLY A 170 1.70 15.47 -18.47
C GLY A 170 2.73 15.83 -17.38
N VAL A 171 2.92 17.11 -17.06
CA VAL A 171 3.88 17.59 -16.04
C VAL A 171 3.13 18.20 -14.85
N ALA A 172 3.60 17.93 -13.62
CA ALA A 172 3.01 18.51 -12.41
C ALA A 172 2.93 20.04 -12.50
N LEU A 173 1.73 20.57 -12.24
CA LEU A 173 1.43 21.98 -12.21
C LEU A 173 1.37 22.48 -10.77
N GLU A 174 2.19 23.47 -10.45
CA GLU A 174 2.25 24.06 -9.11
C GLU A 174 1.05 24.97 -8.84
N GLY A 175 0.37 24.76 -7.72
CA GLY A 175 -0.80 25.55 -7.35
C GLY A 175 -1.25 25.33 -5.92
N THR A 176 -2.40 25.92 -5.60
CA THR A 176 -3.05 25.77 -4.29
C THR A 176 -4.17 24.74 -4.42
N LEU A 177 -4.10 23.67 -3.62
CA LEU A 177 -5.20 22.72 -3.41
C LEU A 177 -6.00 23.15 -2.18
N THR A 178 -7.32 23.12 -2.28
CA THR A 178 -8.24 23.40 -1.17
C THR A 178 -9.28 22.29 -1.08
N GLU A 179 -9.46 21.72 0.10
CA GLU A 179 -10.56 20.80 0.40
C GLU A 179 -11.82 21.64 0.69
N GLU A 180 -12.88 21.41 -0.07
CA GLU A 180 -14.15 22.12 0.06
C GLU A 180 -15.05 21.40 1.08
N GLN A 181 -16.08 22.11 1.58
CA GLN A 181 -16.94 21.61 2.66
C GLN A 181 -17.79 20.37 2.31
N ASP A 182 -17.87 20.02 1.03
CA ASP A 182 -18.62 18.87 0.51
C ASP A 182 -17.74 17.67 0.15
N GLY A 183 -16.43 17.72 0.48
CA GLY A 183 -15.46 16.67 0.17
C GLY A 183 -14.90 16.74 -1.26
N THR A 184 -15.32 17.73 -2.07
CA THR A 184 -14.63 18.03 -3.33
C THR A 184 -13.37 18.83 -3.08
N TRP A 185 -12.47 18.85 -4.06
CA TRP A 185 -11.24 19.63 -3.99
C TRP A 185 -11.25 20.70 -5.07
N SER A 186 -10.62 21.84 -4.81
CA SER A 186 -10.34 22.86 -5.82
C SER A 186 -8.83 23.04 -6.00
N PHE A 187 -8.43 23.36 -7.22
CA PHE A 187 -7.04 23.67 -7.57
C PHE A 187 -6.95 25.01 -8.30
N THR A 188 -5.99 25.85 -7.91
CA THR A 188 -5.69 27.11 -8.61
C THR A 188 -4.18 27.22 -8.88
N PRO A 189 -3.72 27.41 -10.13
CA PRO A 189 -2.32 27.59 -10.48
C PRO A 189 -1.68 28.75 -9.70
N SER A 190 -0.44 28.56 -9.25
CA SER A 190 0.30 29.57 -8.48
C SER A 190 0.90 30.68 -9.33
N ALA A 191 1.00 30.45 -10.65
CA ALA A 191 1.56 31.38 -11.62
C ALA A 191 0.66 31.47 -12.86
N ASP A 192 0.70 32.63 -13.52
CA ASP A 192 0.01 32.87 -14.78
C ASP A 192 0.35 31.80 -15.82
N LEU A 193 -0.68 31.17 -16.36
CA LEU A 193 -0.58 30.35 -17.56
C LEU A 193 -0.40 31.25 -18.79
N ALA A 194 0.48 30.84 -19.71
CA ALA A 194 0.66 31.53 -20.98
C ALA A 194 -0.54 31.27 -21.92
N ASP A 195 -0.62 32.01 -23.03
CA ASP A 195 -1.63 31.74 -24.05
C ASP A 195 -1.34 30.40 -24.73
N GLY A 196 -2.35 29.53 -24.82
CA GLY A 196 -2.23 28.22 -25.44
C GLY A 196 -3.40 27.29 -25.13
N THR A 197 -3.38 26.12 -25.74
CA THR A 197 -4.23 24.97 -25.37
C THR A 197 -3.40 24.06 -24.48
N TYR A 198 -4.03 23.47 -23.46
CA TYR A 198 -3.37 22.61 -22.49
C TYR A 198 -4.16 21.35 -22.27
N ASP A 199 -3.46 20.23 -22.13
CA ASP A 199 -4.08 18.98 -21.67
C ASP A 199 -3.97 18.95 -20.15
N LEU A 200 -5.11 19.11 -19.45
CA LEU A 200 -5.15 19.11 -17.99
C LEU A 200 -5.72 17.80 -17.46
N SER A 201 -5.05 17.19 -16.50
CA SER A 201 -5.57 16.00 -15.80
C SER A 201 -5.22 16.07 -14.32
N VAL A 202 -5.90 15.26 -13.50
CA VAL A 202 -5.54 15.05 -12.10
C VAL A 202 -5.18 13.60 -11.89
N LYS A 203 -4.04 13.37 -11.23
CA LYS A 203 -3.64 12.07 -10.70
C LYS A 203 -3.88 12.07 -9.19
N VAL A 204 -4.45 10.97 -8.68
CA VAL A 204 -4.61 10.69 -7.25
C VAL A 204 -3.85 9.43 -6.88
N THR A 205 -3.38 9.39 -5.63
CA THR A 205 -2.77 8.23 -4.98
C THR A 205 -3.34 8.13 -3.56
N ASP A 206 -3.87 6.98 -3.17
CA ASP A 206 -4.40 6.71 -1.82
C ASP A 206 -3.28 6.31 -0.83
N ASP A 207 -3.66 5.96 0.39
CA ASP A 207 -2.74 5.55 1.46
C ASP A 207 -2.06 4.21 1.18
N ALA A 208 -2.75 3.28 0.50
CA ALA A 208 -2.21 1.99 0.03
C ALA A 208 -1.23 2.15 -1.17
N GLY A 209 -1.20 3.32 -1.79
CA GLY A 209 -0.40 3.61 -2.98
C GLY A 209 -1.05 3.22 -4.31
N ASN A 210 -2.32 2.79 -4.33
CA ASN A 210 -3.05 2.67 -5.59
C ASN A 210 -3.16 4.05 -6.24
N SER A 211 -3.13 4.10 -7.57
CA SER A 211 -3.13 5.37 -8.29
C SER A 211 -4.05 5.36 -9.49
N ALA A 212 -4.76 6.47 -9.68
CA ALA A 212 -5.61 6.70 -10.84
C ALA A 212 -5.37 8.09 -11.45
N THR A 213 -5.67 8.25 -12.73
CA THR A 213 -5.58 9.53 -13.44
C THR A 213 -6.88 9.79 -14.19
N SER A 214 -7.37 11.02 -14.12
CA SER A 214 -8.59 11.46 -14.79
C SER A 214 -8.47 11.32 -16.32
N THR A 215 -9.59 11.47 -17.02
CA THR A 215 -9.51 11.90 -18.42
C THR A 215 -8.93 13.31 -18.48
N GLU A 216 -8.33 13.65 -19.61
CA GLU A 216 -7.93 15.03 -19.88
C GLU A 216 -9.17 15.91 -20.00
N LEU A 217 -9.11 17.10 -19.40
CA LEU A 217 -9.99 18.22 -19.66
C LEU A 217 -9.45 18.93 -20.90
N GLU A 218 -10.26 18.95 -21.96
CA GLU A 218 -9.98 19.67 -23.21
C GLU A 218 -10.60 21.07 -23.22
#